data_AF-A0A356X2C1-F1
#
_entry.id   AF-A0A356X2C1-F1
#
_cell.length_a   1.000
_cell.length_b   1.000
_cell.length_c   1.000
_cell.angle_alpha   90.00
_cell.angle_beta   90.00
_cell.angle_gamma   90.00
#
_symmetry.space_group_name_H-M   'P 1'
#
loop_
_entity.id
_entity.type
_entity.pdbx_description
1 polymer ?
#
loop_
_entity_poly.entity_id
_entity_poly.type
_entity_poly.pdbx_seq_one_letter_code
_entity_poly.pdbx_strand_id
1 'polypeptide(L)'
;MSDKPREYCGIYGIYNHPDAALHTYYGLHALQNRGQESAGIVSSYYDEKKGRPAMPAYKDFGLVLNVFDDPKVLKKVLKGYKAIGHNRYSTSGSSKNPANIQPFRVHYR
;
A
#
# COMPACT_ATOMS: atom_id res chain seq x y z
N MET A 1 -19.99 -28.63 -1.14
CA MET A 1 -19.67 -27.23 -0.79
C MET A 1 -18.16 -27.13 -0.63
N SER A 2 -17.49 -26.29 -1.41
CA SER A 2 -16.03 -26.17 -1.35
C SER A 2 -15.64 -25.33 -0.13
N ASP A 3 -15.26 -25.99 0.95
CA ASP A 3 -14.69 -25.40 2.17
C ASP A 3 -13.22 -25.00 1.92
N LYS A 4 -13.00 -24.12 0.93
CA LYS A 4 -11.69 -23.52 0.65
C LYS A 4 -11.67 -22.11 1.24
N PRO A 5 -10.58 -21.69 1.90
CA PRO A 5 -10.40 -20.30 2.29
C PRO A 5 -10.64 -19.39 1.08
N ARG A 6 -11.60 -18.46 1.19
CA ARG A 6 -11.71 -17.36 0.24
C ARG A 6 -10.65 -16.34 0.61
N GLU A 7 -9.59 -16.24 -0.20
CA GLU A 7 -8.56 -15.24 0.01
C GLU A 7 -9.12 -13.85 -0.31
N TYR A 8 -9.25 -13.02 0.73
CA TYR A 8 -9.57 -11.60 0.62
C TYR A 8 -8.28 -10.80 0.70
N CYS A 9 -8.23 -9.66 0.02
CA CYS A 9 -7.11 -8.72 0.09
C CYS A 9 -6.67 -8.41 1.53
N GLY A 10 -5.39 -8.13 1.70
CA GLY A 10 -4.83 -7.62 2.96
C GLY A 10 -4.89 -6.10 2.99
N ILE A 11 -5.28 -5.51 4.12
CA ILE A 11 -5.22 -4.06 4.36
C ILE A 11 -4.49 -3.83 5.68
N TYR A 12 -3.63 -2.82 5.72
CA TYR A 12 -2.94 -2.41 6.93
C TYR A 12 -2.90 -0.88 7.03
N GLY A 13 -2.96 -0.33 8.24
CA GLY A 13 -2.96 1.11 8.46
C GLY A 13 -2.28 1.51 9.76
N ILE A 14 -1.53 2.61 9.72
CA ILE A 14 -0.87 3.21 10.88
C ILE A 14 -1.13 4.72 10.90
N TYR A 15 -1.25 5.23 12.13
CA TYR A 15 -1.47 6.63 12.42
C TYR A 15 -0.49 7.10 13.50
N ASN A 16 -0.04 8.35 13.37
CA ASN A 16 0.84 9.06 14.29
C ASN A 16 2.16 8.34 14.62
N HIS A 17 2.85 7.82 13.60
CA HIS A 17 4.16 7.18 13.78
C HIS A 17 5.18 7.74 12.76
N PRO A 18 6.40 8.16 13.18
CA PRO A 18 7.40 8.75 12.26
C PRO A 18 7.76 7.82 11.10
N ASP A 19 7.79 6.52 11.34
CA ASP A 19 8.06 5.48 10.33
C ASP A 19 6.78 4.78 9.81
N ALA A 20 5.67 5.51 9.66
CA ALA A 20 4.38 4.91 9.30
C ALA A 20 4.43 4.02 8.05
N ALA A 21 5.16 4.43 7.00
CA ALA A 21 5.31 3.62 5.79
C ALA A 21 6.07 2.31 6.04
N LEU A 22 7.12 2.32 6.87
CA LEU A 22 7.91 1.13 7.19
C LEU A 22 7.10 0.10 7.98
N HIS A 23 6.35 0.56 8.98
CA HIS A 23 5.50 -0.37 9.72
C HIS A 23 4.32 -0.86 8.88
N THR A 24 3.78 -0.05 7.96
CA THR A 24 2.79 -0.52 6.99
C THR A 24 3.38 -1.59 6.08
N TYR A 25 4.63 -1.43 5.62
CA TYR A 25 5.34 -2.46 4.87
C TYR A 25 5.47 -3.77 5.66
N TYR A 26 5.87 -3.73 6.94
CA TYR A 26 5.93 -4.94 7.76
C TYR A 26 4.55 -5.58 7.98
N GLY A 27 3.52 -4.77 8.20
CA GLY A 27 2.15 -5.25 8.32
C GLY A 27 1.66 -5.92 7.03
N LEU A 28 1.94 -5.33 5.87
CA LEU A 28 1.63 -5.95 4.59
C LEU A 28 2.43 -7.23 4.35
N HIS A 29 3.71 -7.28 4.73
CA HIS A 29 4.51 -8.50 4.63
C HIS A 29 3.92 -9.62 5.51
N ALA A 30 3.49 -9.31 6.73
CA ALA A 30 2.79 -10.27 7.60
C ALA A 30 1.45 -10.74 7.00
N LEU A 31 0.82 -9.91 6.16
CA LEU A 31 -0.42 -10.22 5.44
C LEU A 31 -0.17 -10.67 3.98
N GLN A 32 1.05 -11.12 3.63
CA GLN A 32 1.38 -11.53 2.25
C GLN A 32 0.52 -12.70 1.76
N ASN A 33 0.04 -13.56 2.67
CA ASN A 33 -0.88 -14.65 2.39
C ASN A 33 -2.30 -14.20 2.04
N ARG A 34 -2.58 -12.89 2.04
CA ARG A 34 -3.88 -12.30 1.66
C ARG A 34 -3.84 -11.60 0.30
N GLY A 35 -2.78 -11.78 -0.47
CA GLY A 35 -2.68 -11.20 -1.82
C GLY A 35 -1.24 -11.17 -2.31
N GLN A 36 -1.00 -11.75 -3.48
CA GLN A 36 0.34 -11.89 -4.07
C GLN A 36 0.48 -11.19 -5.42
N GLU A 37 -0.57 -10.53 -5.89
CA GLU A 37 -0.57 -9.93 -7.23
C GLU A 37 0.03 -8.54 -7.29
N SER A 38 -0.23 -7.74 -6.26
CA SER A 38 0.28 -6.38 -6.15
C SER A 38 0.25 -5.92 -4.72
N ALA A 39 1.14 -4.99 -4.41
CA ALA A 39 1.19 -4.30 -3.15
C ALA A 39 1.25 -2.79 -3.38
N GLY A 40 0.74 -2.02 -2.44
CA GLY A 40 0.80 -0.58 -2.52
C GLY A 40 0.70 0.07 -1.15
N ILE A 41 1.35 1.22 -1.00
CA ILE A 41 1.29 2.05 0.20
C ILE A 41 1.04 3.50 -0.23
N VAL A 42 0.13 4.17 0.48
CA VAL A 42 -0.05 5.62 0.46
C VAL A 42 0.22 6.13 1.86
N SER A 43 1.09 7.12 1.98
CA SER A 43 1.33 7.82 3.25
C SER A 43 0.80 9.25 3.19
N SER A 44 0.78 9.94 4.33
CA SER A 44 0.34 11.33 4.40
C SER A 44 1.16 12.16 5.39
N TYR A 45 1.50 13.37 4.97
CA TYR A 45 2.09 14.43 5.79
C TYR A 45 1.53 15.79 5.39
N TYR A 46 1.65 16.80 6.25
CA TYR A 46 1.30 18.18 5.90
C TYR A 46 2.53 18.86 5.26
N ASP A 47 2.40 19.33 4.02
CA ASP A 47 3.46 20.06 3.33
C ASP A 47 3.31 21.55 3.66
N GLU A 48 4.09 22.03 4.64
CA GLU A 48 4.04 23.42 5.10
C GLU A 48 4.33 24.42 3.98
N LYS A 49 5.20 24.08 3.02
CA LYS A 49 5.53 24.96 1.90
C LYS A 49 4.34 25.16 0.96
N LYS A 50 3.46 24.18 0.87
CA LYS A 50 2.26 24.21 0.02
C LYS A 50 0.97 24.46 0.79
N GLY A 51 1.03 24.57 2.12
CA GLY A 51 -0.12 24.75 2.99
C GLY A 51 -1.19 23.66 2.85
N ARG A 52 -0.81 22.42 2.49
CA ARG A 52 -1.78 21.34 2.23
C ARG A 52 -1.23 19.95 2.53
N PRO A 53 -2.09 18.94 2.77
CA PRO A 53 -1.67 17.56 2.86
C PRO A 53 -1.02 17.07 1.56
N ALA A 54 0.14 16.44 1.69
CA ALA A 54 0.75 15.62 0.66
C ALA A 54 0.45 14.14 0.93
N MET A 55 0.20 13.39 -0.14
CA MET A 55 -0.15 11.97 -0.06
C MET A 55 0.68 11.15 -1.05
N PRO A 56 2.00 10.98 -0.83
CA PRO A 56 2.82 10.17 -1.72
C PRO A 56 2.34 8.71 -1.74
N ALA A 57 2.47 8.09 -2.90
CA ALA A 57 1.98 6.74 -3.16
C ALA A 57 3.05 5.97 -3.93
N TYR A 58 3.25 4.71 -3.57
CA TYR A 58 4.09 3.78 -4.30
C TYR A 58 3.41 2.43 -4.31
N LYS A 59 3.27 1.85 -5.50
CA LYS A 59 2.51 0.63 -5.71
C LYS A 59 2.93 -0.02 -7.02
N ASP A 60 3.02 -1.35 -7.02
CA ASP A 60 3.36 -2.13 -8.20
C ASP A 60 2.85 -3.57 -8.07
N PHE A 61 2.97 -4.33 -9.15
CA PHE A 61 2.69 -5.76 -9.16
C PHE A 61 3.75 -6.56 -8.40
N GLY A 62 3.32 -7.69 -7.86
CA GLY A 62 4.14 -8.65 -7.15
C GLY A 62 4.01 -8.59 -5.63
N LEU A 63 4.93 -9.31 -4.99
CA LEU A 63 5.02 -9.45 -3.54
C LEU A 63 5.51 -8.16 -2.89
N VAL A 64 5.16 -7.95 -1.63
CA VAL A 64 5.55 -6.78 -0.83
C VAL A 64 7.07 -6.57 -0.85
N LEU A 65 7.86 -7.64 -0.74
CA LEU A 65 9.33 -7.57 -0.77
C LEU A 65 9.88 -7.10 -2.13
N ASN A 66 9.19 -7.41 -3.23
CA ASN A 66 9.62 -7.04 -4.57
C ASN A 66 9.19 -5.61 -4.90
N VAL A 67 7.97 -5.22 -4.49
CA VAL A 67 7.45 -3.86 -4.71
C VAL A 67 8.25 -2.84 -3.91
N PHE A 68 8.71 -3.17 -2.71
CA PHE A 68 9.44 -2.23 -1.84
C PHE A 68 10.90 -2.64 -1.64
N ASP A 69 11.55 -3.11 -2.70
CA ASP A 69 12.94 -3.60 -2.71
C ASP A 69 13.98 -2.49 -2.46
N ASP A 70 13.75 -1.28 -2.98
CA ASP A 70 14.56 -0.09 -2.69
C ASP A 70 14.14 0.54 -1.34
N PRO A 71 14.98 0.47 -0.29
CA PRO A 71 14.67 1.04 1.02
C PRO A 71 14.47 2.55 0.99
N LYS A 72 14.95 3.25 -0.06
CA LYS A 72 14.72 4.69 -0.25
C LYS A 72 13.24 4.99 -0.50
N VAL A 73 12.45 4.06 -1.05
CA VAL A 73 11.02 4.26 -1.25
C VAL A 73 10.34 4.50 0.10
N LEU A 74 10.57 3.62 1.08
CA LEU A 74 9.97 3.74 2.41
C LEU A 74 10.46 4.97 3.19
N LYS A 75 11.74 5.33 3.05
CA LYS A 75 12.36 6.42 3.84
C LYS A 75 12.24 7.80 3.22
N LYS A 76 12.32 7.90 1.88
CA LYS A 76 12.43 9.17 1.16
C LYS A 76 11.21 9.51 0.31
N VAL A 77 10.49 8.52 -0.20
CA VAL A 77 9.32 8.74 -1.06
C VAL A 77 8.04 8.77 -0.23
N LEU A 78 7.79 7.71 0.55
CA LEU A 78 6.58 7.52 1.36
C LEU A 78 6.68 8.22 2.72
N LYS A 79 6.92 9.53 2.70
CA LYS A 79 7.04 10.33 3.92
C LYS A 79 5.72 10.45 4.67
N GLY A 80 5.81 10.61 5.99
CA GLY A 80 4.71 11.08 6.82
C GLY A 80 4.39 10.17 8.00
N TYR A 81 3.45 10.65 8.81
CA TYR A 81 3.11 10.04 10.10
C TYR A 81 1.93 9.08 10.02
N LYS A 82 1.34 8.93 8.84
CA LYS A 82 0.13 8.14 8.58
C LYS A 82 0.35 7.37 7.30
N ALA A 83 -0.04 6.10 7.25
CA ALA A 83 0.03 5.31 6.04
C ALA A 83 -1.04 4.22 6.03
N ILE A 84 -1.55 3.94 4.83
CA ILE A 84 -2.39 2.76 4.55
C ILE A 84 -1.74 1.96 3.44
N GLY A 85 -1.93 0.64 3.49
CA GLY A 85 -1.39 -0.28 2.53
C GLY A 85 -2.39 -1.36 2.13
N HIS A 86 -2.17 -1.97 0.97
CA HIS A 86 -3.02 -3.04 0.45
C HIS A 86 -2.21 -4.11 -0.26
N ASN A 87 -2.53 -5.38 0.00
CA ASN A 87 -2.09 -6.55 -0.77
C ASN A 87 -3.27 -7.08 -1.58
N ARG A 88 -3.13 -7.16 -2.90
CA ARG A 88 -4.20 -7.61 -3.79
C ARG A 88 -4.10 -9.10 -4.09
N TYR A 89 -5.25 -9.76 -4.01
CA TYR A 89 -5.50 -11.07 -4.61
C TYR A 89 -6.37 -10.86 -5.87
N SER A 90 -6.14 -11.52 -7.03
CA SER A 90 -7.09 -11.31 -8.14
C SER A 90 -8.40 -12.00 -7.89
N THR A 91 -9.44 -11.21 -8.10
CA THR A 91 -10.68 -11.70 -8.63
C THR A 91 -10.54 -11.83 -10.15
N SER A 92 -11.13 -12.87 -10.72
CA SER A 92 -11.05 -13.21 -12.15
C SER A 92 -11.16 -11.99 -13.08
N GLY A 93 -10.24 -11.87 -14.05
CA GLY A 93 -10.36 -10.94 -15.19
C GLY A 93 -9.65 -9.58 -15.07
N SER A 94 -8.86 -9.31 -14.04
CA SER A 94 -8.24 -7.98 -13.85
C SER A 94 -6.85 -7.99 -13.20
N SER A 95 -6.07 -9.05 -13.38
CA SER A 95 -4.74 -9.21 -12.77
C SER A 95 -3.63 -8.38 -13.39
N LYS A 96 -3.83 -7.79 -14.59
CA LYS A 96 -2.77 -7.11 -15.36
C LYS A 96 -2.93 -5.59 -15.52
N ASN A 97 -4.00 -4.98 -15.00
CA ASN A 97 -4.20 -3.54 -15.15
C ASN A 97 -3.63 -2.78 -13.93
N PRO A 98 -2.56 -1.97 -14.09
CA PRO A 98 -1.98 -1.20 -13.00
C PRO A 98 -2.96 -0.23 -12.33
N ALA A 99 -3.99 0.22 -13.07
CA ALA A 99 -5.03 1.10 -12.55
C ALA A 99 -5.85 0.45 -11.42
N ASN A 100 -5.81 -0.88 -11.28
CA ASN A 100 -6.50 -1.62 -10.22
C ASN A 100 -5.65 -1.83 -8.97
N ILE A 101 -4.38 -1.41 -8.97
CA ILE A 101 -3.51 -1.55 -7.80
C ILE A 101 -3.94 -0.52 -6.76
N GLN A 102 -4.32 -1.01 -5.60
CA GLN A 102 -4.72 -0.22 -4.43
C GLN A 102 -3.49 0.12 -3.55
N PRO A 103 -3.56 1.15 -2.70
CA PRO A 103 -4.68 2.06 -2.49
C PRO A 103 -4.93 3.05 -3.64
N PHE A 104 -6.20 3.48 -3.80
CA PHE A 104 -6.56 4.56 -4.72
C PHE A 104 -6.40 5.91 -4.04
N ARG A 105 -5.86 6.89 -4.78
CA ARG A 105 -5.75 8.28 -4.35
C ARG A 105 -6.56 9.14 -5.30
N VAL A 106 -7.50 9.91 -4.76
CA VAL A 106 -8.34 10.84 -5.53
C VAL A 106 -8.14 12.24 -4.97
N HIS A 107 -8.00 13.22 -5.86
CA HIS A 107 -8.09 14.63 -5.51
C HIS A 107 -9.48 15.12 -5.92
N TYR A 108 -10.31 15.43 -4.94
CA TYR A 108 -11.63 16.02 -5.17
C TYR A 108 -11.52 17.54 -5.16
N ARG A 109 -12.27 18.22 -6.03
CA ARG A 109 -12.27 19.68 -6.17
C ARG A 109 -13.46 20.29 -5.44
#